data_AF-A0A921HP43-F1
#
_entry.id   AF-A0A921HP43-F1
#
_cell.length_a   1.000
_cell.length_b   1.000
_cell.length_c   1.000
_cell.angle_alpha   90.00
_cell.angle_beta   90.00
_cell.angle_gamma   90.00
#
_symmetry.space_group_name_H-M   'P 1'
#
loop_
_entity.id
_entity.type
_entity.pdbx_description
1 polymer ?
#
loop_
_entity_poly.entity_id
_entity_poly.type
_entity_poly.pdbx_seq_one_letter_code
_entity_poly.pdbx_strand_id
1 'polypeptide(L)'
;MPTVMTKYRYNDNNYLVYNTNLLQESFSAYQLQQLAYDIEADYIIIFNGGKVSFYNIQGDEVSADTDMKEIALYHQTKDAAIAVTRQIEVRFTNSYISRITNSDIMQSYTA
;
A
#
# COMPACT_ATOMS: atom_id res chain seq x y z
N MET A 1 2.24 -7.71 -16.04
CA MET A 1 3.47 -7.40 -15.28
C MET A 1 3.15 -7.57 -13.80
N PRO A 2 4.07 -8.10 -12.97
CA PRO A 2 3.83 -8.24 -11.54
C PRO A 2 3.55 -6.88 -10.90
N THR A 3 2.66 -6.84 -9.92
CA THR A 3 2.43 -5.63 -9.11
C THR A 3 3.63 -5.44 -8.19
N VAL A 4 4.27 -4.28 -8.26
CA VAL A 4 5.45 -3.95 -7.46
C VAL A 4 5.09 -2.84 -6.49
N MET A 5 5.43 -3.04 -5.21
CA MET A 5 5.27 -2.08 -4.13
C MET A 5 6.60 -1.93 -3.38
N THR A 6 6.71 -0.92 -2.52
CA THR A 6 7.89 -0.70 -1.68
C THR A 6 7.49 -0.70 -0.21
N LYS A 7 8.10 -1.56 0.60
CA LYS A 7 7.96 -1.54 2.06
C LYS A 7 9.03 -0.65 2.69
N TYR A 8 8.61 0.31 3.49
CA TYR A 8 9.47 1.16 4.32
C TYR A 8 9.30 0.86 5.81
N ARG A 9 10.37 1.09 6.59
CA ARG A 9 10.26 1.17 8.05
C ARG A 9 10.71 2.54 8.56
N TYR A 10 9.85 3.18 9.34
CA TYR A 10 10.05 4.52 9.89
C TYR A 10 9.28 4.66 11.21
N ASN A 11 9.90 5.26 12.24
CA ASN A 11 9.30 5.47 13.58
C ASN A 11 8.48 4.27 14.10
N ASP A 12 9.08 3.09 14.02
CA ASP A 12 8.50 1.79 14.41
C ASP A 12 7.32 1.24 13.60
N ASN A 13 6.87 1.96 12.59
CA ASN A 13 5.81 1.55 11.68
C ASN A 13 6.38 1.02 10.35
N ASN A 14 5.65 0.09 9.75
CA ASN A 14 5.88 -0.44 8.43
C ASN A 14 4.88 0.16 7.44
N TYR A 15 5.37 0.73 6.35
CA TYR A 15 4.56 1.38 5.32
C TYR A 15 4.68 0.62 4.01
N LEU A 16 3.57 0.24 3.41
CA LEU A 16 3.53 -0.33 2.07
C LEU A 16 3.13 0.76 1.07
N VAL A 17 4.04 1.09 0.15
CA VAL A 17 3.86 2.19 -0.79
C VAL A 17 3.70 1.65 -2.20
N TYR A 18 2.66 2.10 -2.89
CA TYR A 18 2.30 1.61 -4.22
C TYR A 18 2.07 2.77 -5.20
N ASN A 19 2.82 2.76 -6.31
CA ASN A 19 2.56 3.64 -7.44
C ASN A 19 1.65 2.90 -8.42
N THR A 20 0.40 3.35 -8.51
CA THR A 20 -0.52 2.84 -9.52
C THR A 20 -0.36 3.66 -10.79
N ASN A 21 -0.54 2.99 -11.93
CA ASN A 21 -0.83 3.69 -13.17
C ASN A 21 -2.35 3.86 -13.23
N LEU A 22 -2.84 5.01 -13.74
CA LEU A 22 -4.26 5.39 -13.91
C LEU A 22 -5.18 4.32 -14.55
N LEU A 23 -4.60 3.25 -15.11
CA LEU A 23 -5.25 2.14 -15.80
C LEU A 23 -5.38 0.86 -14.97
N GLN A 24 -4.87 0.80 -13.73
CA GLN A 24 -5.05 -0.36 -12.84
C GLN A 24 -6.24 -0.19 -11.90
N GLU A 25 -6.98 -1.28 -11.71
CA GLU A 25 -8.07 -1.37 -10.73
C GLU A 25 -7.57 -0.91 -9.35
N SER A 26 -8.37 -0.06 -8.71
CA SER A 26 -8.13 0.32 -7.33
C SER A 26 -8.46 -0.88 -6.45
N PHE A 27 -7.55 -1.23 -5.53
CA PHE A 27 -7.82 -2.27 -4.54
C PHE A 27 -8.99 -1.84 -3.65
N SER A 28 -9.88 -2.78 -3.32
CA SER A 28 -10.91 -2.56 -2.30
C SER A 28 -10.29 -2.51 -0.89
N ALA A 29 -11.06 -2.04 0.10
CA ALA A 29 -10.61 -2.04 1.50
C ALA A 29 -10.19 -3.45 1.97
N TYR A 30 -10.96 -4.48 1.62
CA TYR A 30 -10.63 -5.86 1.97
C TYR A 30 -9.34 -6.37 1.31
N GLN A 31 -9.13 -6.02 0.03
CA GLN A 31 -7.89 -6.38 -0.68
C GLN A 31 -6.68 -5.66 -0.08
N LEU A 32 -6.83 -4.39 0.30
CA LEU A 32 -5.81 -3.62 1.00
C LEU A 32 -5.49 -4.22 2.37
N GLN A 33 -6.50 -4.63 3.14
CA GLN A 33 -6.33 -5.32 4.41
C GLN A 33 -5.51 -6.62 4.25
N GLN A 34 -5.82 -7.45 3.25
CA GLN A 34 -5.04 -8.67 2.98
C GLN A 34 -3.59 -8.35 2.63
N LEU A 35 -3.36 -7.35 1.78
CA LEU A 35 -2.01 -6.89 1.44
C LEU A 35 -1.24 -6.42 2.67
N ALA A 36 -1.90 -5.66 3.56
CA ALA A 36 -1.30 -5.16 4.78
C ALA A 36 -0.88 -6.31 5.71
N TYR A 37 -1.76 -7.30 5.92
CA TYR A 37 -1.45 -8.45 6.78
C TYR A 37 -0.36 -9.35 6.20
N ASP A 38 -0.44 -9.73 4.92
CA ASP A 38 0.53 -10.65 4.31
C ASP A 38 1.95 -10.04 4.23
N ILE A 39 2.06 -8.70 4.21
CA ILE A 39 3.33 -7.98 4.16
C ILE A 39 3.74 -7.40 5.52
N GLU A 40 2.93 -7.57 6.57
CA GLU A 40 3.15 -6.96 7.88
C GLU A 40 3.36 -5.43 7.77
N ALA A 41 2.42 -4.76 7.12
CA ALA A 41 2.38 -3.30 7.02
C ALA A 41 1.31 -2.74 7.96
N ASP A 42 1.64 -1.65 8.63
CA ASP A 42 0.72 -0.92 9.51
C ASP A 42 -0.13 0.08 8.71
N TYR A 43 0.43 0.59 7.61
CA TYR A 43 -0.17 1.58 6.75
C TYR A 43 0.11 1.34 5.27
N ILE A 44 -0.82 1.75 4.41
CA ILE A 44 -0.66 1.71 2.95
C ILE A 44 -0.74 3.13 2.39
N ILE A 45 0.17 3.47 1.48
CA ILE A 45 0.19 4.75 0.76
C ILE A 45 0.10 4.48 -0.73
N ILE A 46 -0.91 5.04 -1.38
CA ILE A 46 -1.16 4.83 -2.81
C ILE A 46 -1.01 6.14 -3.57
N PHE A 47 -0.12 6.14 -4.55
CA PHE A 47 0.04 7.20 -5.54
C PHE A 47 -0.74 6.82 -6.80
N ASN A 48 -1.80 7.56 -7.13
CA ASN A 48 -2.60 7.35 -8.33
C ASN A 48 -2.74 8.66 -9.11
N GLY A 49 -1.97 8.79 -10.19
CA GLY A 49 -2.13 9.89 -11.16
C GLY A 49 -2.08 11.30 -10.56
N GLY A 50 -1.33 11.49 -9.47
CA GLY A 50 -1.21 12.78 -8.76
C GLY A 50 -2.02 12.88 -7.46
N LYS A 51 -2.98 11.98 -7.21
CA LYS A 51 -3.60 11.83 -5.88
C LYS A 51 -2.73 10.91 -5.02
N VAL A 52 -2.52 11.29 -3.77
CA VAL A 52 -1.98 10.41 -2.72
C VAL A 52 -3.12 10.06 -1.76
N SER A 53 -3.35 8.77 -1.56
CA SER A 53 -4.36 8.26 -0.62
C SER A 53 -3.68 7.41 0.45
N PHE A 54 -4.20 7.44 1.68
CA PHE A 54 -3.59 6.83 2.86
C PHE A 54 -4.59 5.89 3.50
N TYR A 55 -4.13 4.71 3.89
CA TYR A 55 -4.98 3.68 4.45
C TYR A 55 -4.37 3.09 5.72
N ASN A 56 -5.22 2.73 6.67
CA ASN A 56 -4.84 1.94 7.83
C ASN A 56 -4.69 0.46 7.47
N ILE A 57 -4.25 -0.36 8.43
CA ILE A 57 -4.13 -1.82 8.29
C ILE A 57 -5.46 -2.53 7.94
N GLN A 58 -6.62 -1.93 8.27
CA GLN A 58 -7.93 -2.47 7.92
C GLN A 58 -8.34 -2.15 6.47
N GLY A 59 -7.53 -1.37 5.75
CA GLY A 59 -7.81 -0.93 4.39
C GLY A 59 -8.75 0.27 4.28
N ASP A 60 -9.10 0.91 5.40
CA ASP A 60 -9.92 2.12 5.41
C ASP A 60 -9.08 3.34 5.03
N GLU A 61 -9.61 4.23 4.18
CA GLU A 61 -8.98 5.51 3.88
C GLU A 61 -8.98 6.40 5.13
N VAL A 62 -7.82 6.93 5.49
CA VAL A 62 -7.62 7.76 6.70
C VAL A 62 -6.94 9.08 6.35
N SER A 63 -7.08 10.07 7.24
CA SER A 63 -6.29 11.29 7.14
C SER A 63 -4.83 11.01 7.46
N ALA A 64 -3.91 11.53 6.63
CA ALA A 64 -2.48 11.33 6.84
C ALA A 64 -1.96 12.07 8.08
N ASP A 65 -1.27 11.33 8.94
CA ASP A 65 -0.45 11.88 10.02
C ASP A 65 0.89 12.43 9.48
N THR A 66 1.77 12.85 10.39
CA THR A 66 3.09 13.39 10.04
C THR A 66 3.99 12.33 9.40
N ASP A 67 4.07 11.14 9.98
CA ASP A 67 4.98 10.09 9.51
C ASP A 67 4.59 9.57 8.12
N MET A 68 3.29 9.41 7.87
CA MET A 68 2.77 9.07 6.53
C MET A 68 3.16 10.09 5.48
N LYS A 69 3.10 11.39 5.80
CA LYS A 69 3.48 12.47 4.88
C LYS A 69 4.98 12.47 4.62
N GLU A 70 5.79 12.21 5.64
CA GLU A 70 7.24 12.07 5.47
C GLU A 70 7.60 10.88 4.59
N ILE A 71 6.96 9.73 4.77
CA ILE A 71 7.20 8.57 3.91
C ILE A 71 6.73 8.83 2.48
N ALA A 72 5.58 9.48 2.30
CA ALA A 72 5.12 9.87 0.97
C ALA A 72 6.11 10.83 0.28
N LEU A 73 6.59 11.84 1.01
CA LEU A 73 7.59 12.78 0.51
C LEU A 73 8.90 12.07 0.15
N TYR A 74 9.45 11.27 1.08
CA TYR A 74 10.65 10.46 0.83
C TYR A 74 10.49 9.57 -0.39
N HIS A 75 9.33 8.93 -0.56
CA HIS A 75 9.10 8.06 -1.71
C HIS A 75 9.22 8.81 -3.04
N GLN A 76 8.72 10.04 -3.11
CA GLN A 76 8.76 10.89 -4.30
C GLN A 76 10.11 11.54 -4.55
N THR A 77 10.74 12.10 -3.52
CA THR A 77 11.93 12.96 -3.65
C THR A 77 13.25 12.25 -3.38
N LYS A 78 13.20 11.12 -2.64
CA LYS A 78 14.36 10.48 -2.04
C LYS A 78 15.16 11.43 -1.14
N ASP A 79 14.48 12.36 -0.47
CA ASP A 79 15.12 13.31 0.44
C ASP A 79 15.83 12.60 1.61
N ALA A 80 17.16 12.69 1.63
CA ALA A 80 18.00 12.03 2.62
C ALA A 80 17.85 12.61 4.04
N ALA A 81 17.16 13.74 4.22
CA ALA A 81 16.84 14.28 5.54
C ALA A 81 15.81 13.41 6.29
N ILE A 82 15.04 12.58 5.58
CA ILE A 82 14.03 11.70 6.17
C ILE A 82 14.70 10.36 6.51
N ALA A 83 14.80 10.05 7.79
CA ALA A 83 15.58 8.93 8.32
C ALA A 83 14.86 7.56 8.16
N VAL A 84 14.59 7.15 6.92
CA VAL A 84 14.05 5.81 6.61
C VAL A 84 15.08 4.74 6.97
N THR A 85 14.71 3.85 7.89
CA THR A 85 15.62 2.83 8.45
C THR A 85 15.74 1.59 7.59
N ARG A 86 14.74 1.33 6.74
CA ARG A 86 14.72 0.18 5.82
C ARG A 86 13.85 0.45 4.60
N GLN A 87 14.29 -0.03 3.44
CA GLN A 87 13.54 -0.04 2.18
C GLN A 87 13.64 -1.44 1.54
N ILE A 88 12.49 -2.03 1.19
CA ILE A 88 12.41 -3.34 0.56
C ILE A 88 11.47 -3.26 -0.64
N GLU A 89 11.90 -3.75 -1.81
CA GLU A 89 11.00 -3.94 -2.94
C GLU A 89 10.18 -5.22 -2.73
N VAL A 90 8.85 -5.11 -2.85
CA VAL A 90 7.91 -6.21 -2.71
C VAL A 90 7.27 -6.48 -4.06
N ARG A 91 7.40 -7.71 -4.57
CA ARG A 91 6.86 -8.13 -5.87
C ARG A 91 5.76 -9.15 -5.66
N PHE A 92 4.54 -8.80 -6.05
CA PHE A 92 3.40 -9.71 -6.03
C PHE A 92 3.24 -10.38 -7.38
N THR A 93 3.06 -11.70 -7.36
CA THR A 93 2.75 -12.47 -8.56
C THR A 93 1.33 -12.15 -9.04
N ASN A 94 1.08 -12.30 -10.34
CA ASN A 94 -0.27 -12.12 -10.88
C ASN A 94 -1.28 -13.10 -10.25
N SER A 95 -0.84 -14.32 -9.91
CA SER A 95 -1.67 -15.32 -9.24
C SER A 95 -2.08 -14.88 -7.84
N TYR A 96 -1.16 -14.24 -7.09
CA TYR A 96 -1.49 -13.66 -5.79
C TYR A 96 -2.51 -12.53 -5.92
N ILE A 97 -2.27 -11.58 -6.83
CA ILE A 97 -3.19 -10.45 -7.04
C ILE A 97 -4.57 -10.96 -7.46
N SER A 98 -4.63 -11.91 -8.39
CA SER A 98 -5.91 -12.52 -8.81
C SER A 98 -6.63 -13.23 -7.66
N ARG A 99 -5.90 -13.92 -6.77
CA ARG A 99 -6.48 -14.58 -5.59
C ARG A 99 -7.16 -13.57 -4.67
N ILE A 100 -6.49 -12.47 -4.33
CA ILE A 100 -7.05 -11.48 -3.40
C ILE A 100 -8.22 -10.72 -4.03
N THR A 101 -8.16 -10.41 -5.33
CA THR A 101 -9.29 -9.79 -6.05
C THR A 101 -10.52 -10.70 -6.10
N ASN A 102 -10.34 -12.00 -6.36
CA ASN A 102 -11.45 -12.95 -6.41
C ASN A 102 -12.03 -13.28 -5.02
N SER A 103 -11.25 -13.12 -3.95
CA SER A 103 -11.74 -13.35 -2.59
C SER A 103 -12.80 -12.33 -2.15
N ASP A 104 -12.75 -11.13 -2.72
CA ASP A 104 -13.70 -10.04 -2.50
C ASP A 104 -15.06 -10.34 -3.13
N ILE A 105 -15.04 -10.92 -4.33
CA ILE A 105 -16.24 -11.39 -5.05
C ILE A 105 -16.98 -12.45 -4.23
N MET A 106 -16.26 -13.41 -3.64
CA MET A 106 -16.87 -14.47 -2.83
C MET A 106 -17.56 -13.94 -1.57
N GLN A 107 -17.03 -12.90 -0.90
CA GLN A 107 -17.71 -12.29 0.25
C GLN A 107 -19.03 -11.63 -0.16
N SER A 108 -19.07 -10.95 -1.32
CA SER A 108 -20.30 -10.29 -1.80
C SER A 108 -21.45 -11.24 -2.14
N TYR A 109 -21.16 -12.52 -2.43
CA TYR A 109 -22.19 -13.54 -2.68
C TYR A 109 -22.77 -14.16 -1.40
N THR A 110 -22.12 -13.95 -0.26
CA THR A 110 -22.52 -14.52 1.04
C THR A 110 -23.15 -13.49 1.99
N ALA A 111 -23.37 -12.25 1.54
CA ALA A 111 -23.96 -11.15 2.31
C ALA A 111 -25.48 -10.98 2.06
#